data_AF-A0A090X6Z3-F1
#
_entry.id   AF-A0A090X6Z3-F1
#
_cell.length_a   1.000
_cell.length_b   1.000
_cell.length_c   1.000
_cell.angle_alpha   90.00
_cell.angle_beta   90.00
_cell.angle_gamma   90.00
#
_symmetry.space_group_name_H-M   'P 1'
#
loop_
_entity.id
_entity.type
_entity.pdbx_description
1 polymer ?
#
loop_
_entity_poly.entity_id
_entity_poly.type
_entity_poly.pdbx_seq_one_letter_code
_entity_poly.pdbx_strand_id
1 'polypeptide(L)'
;MVNYFFKNNGNLTFEDASNTWADQTPPTFSNGAVYADLDNDGDLDIVVNNINDEATILKNNATDLNKGNFLNITFLVQKKQVWHRRKSYYTHRKR
;
A
#
# COMPACT_ATOMS: atom_id res chain seq x y z
N MET A 1 -16.74 -3.60 21.08
CA MET A 1 -16.66 -5.06 20.82
C MET A 1 -15.24 -5.38 20.38
N VAL A 2 -14.82 -6.64 20.40
CA VAL A 2 -13.48 -7.01 19.90
C VAL A 2 -13.58 -7.38 18.43
N ASN A 3 -12.60 -6.95 17.62
CA ASN A 3 -12.51 -7.37 16.22
C ASN A 3 -11.95 -8.79 16.14
N TYR A 4 -12.54 -9.63 15.29
CA TYR A 4 -12.12 -11.01 15.12
C TYR A 4 -11.20 -11.19 13.93
N PHE A 5 -10.13 -11.95 14.12
CA PHE A 5 -9.16 -12.31 13.09
C PHE A 5 -9.07 -13.83 12.98
N PHE A 6 -9.15 -14.34 11.75
CA PHE A 6 -9.04 -15.77 11.46
C PHE A 6 -7.88 -16.02 10.51
N LYS A 7 -6.88 -16.76 10.98
CA LYS A 7 -5.74 -17.16 10.16
C LYS A 7 -6.05 -18.45 9.41
N ASN A 8 -5.82 -18.43 8.09
CA ASN A 8 -5.92 -19.62 7.26
C ASN A 8 -4.71 -20.55 7.49
N ASN A 9 -4.97 -21.82 7.81
CA ASN A 9 -3.95 -22.83 8.08
C ASN A 9 -3.42 -23.54 6.82
N GLY A 10 -3.93 -23.20 5.63
CA GLY A 10 -3.52 -23.79 4.35
C GLY A 10 -4.22 -25.10 3.98
N ASN A 11 -5.18 -25.55 4.79
CA ASN A 11 -5.89 -26.83 4.62
C ASN A 11 -7.41 -26.69 4.77
N LEU A 12 -7.96 -25.52 4.39
CA LEU A 12 -9.38 -25.15 4.56
C LEU A 12 -9.85 -25.05 6.02
N THR A 13 -8.92 -25.04 6.98
CA THR A 13 -9.21 -24.74 8.39
C THR A 13 -8.70 -23.35 8.75
N PHE A 14 -9.32 -22.78 9.79
CA PHE A 14 -8.99 -21.46 10.29
C PHE A 14 -8.79 -21.52 11.80
N GLU A 15 -7.82 -20.76 12.30
CA GLU A 15 -7.60 -20.56 13.73
C GLU A 15 -7.96 -19.12 14.13
N ASP A 16 -8.56 -18.94 15.31
CA ASP A 16 -8.80 -17.62 15.88
C ASP A 16 -7.47 -17.00 16.32
N ALA A 17 -7.10 -15.91 15.66
CA ALA A 17 -5.88 -15.13 15.90
C ALA A 17 -6.19 -13.77 16.53
N SER A 18 -7.42 -13.52 16.98
CA SER A 18 -7.84 -12.21 17.50
C SER A 18 -6.97 -11.76 18.68
N ASN A 19 -6.65 -12.70 19.58
CA ASN A 19 -5.82 -12.42 20.76
C ASN A 19 -4.31 -12.38 20.47
N THR A 20 -3.88 -12.65 19.24
CA THR A 20 -2.45 -12.59 18.87
C THR A 20 -2.15 -11.47 17.89
N TRP A 21 -3.13 -11.08 17.06
CA TRP A 21 -2.96 -10.04 16.04
C TRP A 21 -3.60 -8.70 16.42
N ALA A 22 -4.55 -8.71 17.36
CA ALA A 22 -5.30 -7.52 17.75
C ALA A 22 -5.38 -7.35 19.28
N ASP A 23 -4.47 -7.98 20.03
CA ASP A 23 -4.42 -7.93 21.49
C ASP A 23 -4.25 -6.52 22.04
N GLN A 24 -3.61 -5.64 21.28
CA GLN A 24 -3.43 -4.23 21.63
C GLN A 24 -4.55 -3.31 21.10
N THR A 25 -5.55 -3.85 20.38
CA THR A 25 -6.66 -3.02 19.92
C THR A 25 -7.71 -2.84 21.02
N PRO A 26 -8.06 -1.59 21.38
CA PRO A 26 -9.14 -1.36 22.31
C PRO A 26 -10.48 -1.83 21.70
N PRO A 27 -11.42 -2.33 22.52
CA PRO A 27 -12.73 -2.69 22.03
C PRO A 27 -13.43 -1.48 21.39
N THR A 28 -13.86 -1.62 20.13
CA THR A 28 -14.51 -0.55 19.37
C THR A 28 -15.70 -1.09 18.57
N PHE A 29 -16.41 -0.22 17.85
CA PHE A 29 -17.53 -0.58 16.98
C PHE A 29 -17.15 -0.30 15.52
N SER A 30 -16.55 -1.28 14.89
CA SER A 30 -16.06 -1.22 13.51
C SER A 30 -17.22 -1.29 12.51
N ASN A 31 -17.18 -0.51 11.44
CA ASN A 31 -18.17 -0.56 10.35
C ASN A 31 -17.59 -1.00 8.98
N GLY A 32 -16.27 -1.11 8.86
CA GLY A 32 -15.59 -1.48 7.63
C GLY A 32 -14.07 -1.53 7.80
N ALA A 33 -13.41 -2.23 6.87
CA ALA A 33 -11.96 -2.32 6.80
C ALA A 33 -11.47 -2.33 5.35
N VAL A 34 -10.25 -1.83 5.13
CA VAL A 34 -9.54 -1.90 3.85
C VAL A 34 -8.10 -2.38 4.08
N TYR A 35 -7.57 -3.08 3.08
CA TYR A 35 -6.18 -3.55 3.07
C TYR A 35 -5.37 -2.72 2.07
N ALA A 36 -4.23 -2.19 2.50
CA ALA A 36 -3.31 -1.43 1.66
C ALA A 36 -1.90 -1.49 2.24
N ASP A 37 -0.89 -1.44 1.38
CA ASP A 37 0.52 -1.27 1.77
C ASP A 37 0.75 0.24 2.02
N LEU A 38 0.75 0.67 3.30
CA LEU A 38 0.76 2.10 3.63
C LEU A 38 2.17 2.67 3.77
N ASP A 39 3.15 1.84 4.11
CA ASP A 39 4.56 2.24 4.27
C ASP A 39 5.47 1.77 3.13
N ASN A 40 4.90 1.10 2.13
CA ASN A 40 5.56 0.67 0.90
C ASN A 40 6.68 -0.34 1.17
N ASP A 41 6.46 -1.24 2.13
CA ASP A 41 7.36 -2.35 2.45
C ASP A 41 6.99 -3.67 1.78
N GLY A 42 5.82 -3.73 1.15
CA GLY A 42 5.34 -4.88 0.38
C GLY A 42 4.44 -5.85 1.16
N ASP A 43 4.17 -5.58 2.44
CA ASP A 43 3.11 -6.25 3.19
C ASP A 43 1.86 -5.35 3.31
N LEU A 44 0.68 -5.98 3.48
CA LEU A 44 -0.59 -5.25 3.53
C LEU A 44 -0.93 -4.91 4.99
N ASP A 45 -1.11 -3.62 5.25
CA ASP A 45 -1.71 -3.10 6.47
C ASP A 45 -3.23 -3.13 6.41
N ILE A 46 -3.87 -2.94 7.58
CA ILE A 46 -5.32 -2.86 7.69
C ILE A 46 -5.71 -1.50 8.27
N VAL A 47 -6.63 -0.81 7.60
CA VAL A 47 -7.31 0.37 8.14
C VAL A 47 -8.75 -0.01 8.47
N VAL A 48 -9.16 0.21 9.71
CA VAL A 48 -10.51 -0.06 10.22
C VAL A 48 -11.20 1.24 10.56
N ASN A 49 -12.42 1.43 10.04
CA ASN A 49 -13.25 2.57 10.43
C ASN A 49 -14.15 2.21 11.62
N ASN A 50 -14.16 3.09 12.62
CA ASN A 50 -14.87 2.92 13.87
C ASN A 50 -16.00 3.95 14.00
N ILE A 51 -17.11 3.56 14.61
CA ILE A 51 -18.24 4.44 14.87
C ILE A 51 -17.92 5.34 16.07
N ASN A 52 -18.06 6.67 15.89
CA ASN A 52 -17.83 7.70 16.91
C ASN A 52 -16.42 7.67 17.52
N ASP A 53 -15.45 7.13 16.80
CA ASP A 53 -14.06 6.99 17.25
C ASP A 53 -13.12 7.17 16.04
N GLU A 54 -11.84 7.36 16.31
CA GLU A 54 -10.82 7.46 15.27
C GLU A 54 -10.66 6.12 14.53
N ALA A 55 -10.18 6.18 13.29
CA ALA A 55 -9.84 4.98 12.55
C ALA A 55 -8.63 4.28 13.19
N THR A 56 -8.65 2.95 13.22
CA THR A 56 -7.52 2.14 13.69
C THR A 56 -6.67 1.72 12.51
N ILE A 57 -5.36 1.88 12.62
CA ILE A 57 -4.38 1.32 11.68
C ILE A 57 -3.68 0.15 12.37
N LEU A 58 -3.72 -1.01 11.72
CA LEU A 58 -2.99 -2.19 12.12
C LEU A 58 -1.84 -2.38 11.14
N LYS A 59 -0.63 -2.06 11.60
CA LYS A 59 0.58 -2.28 10.82
C LYS A 59 0.89 -3.78 10.78
N ASN A 60 1.03 -4.33 9.57
CA ASN A 60 1.62 -5.64 9.41
C ASN A 60 3.15 -5.48 9.40
N ASN A 61 3.85 -6.41 10.06
CA ASN A 61 5.30 -6.36 10.22
C ASN A 61 5.94 -7.62 9.63
N ALA A 62 5.30 -8.20 8.62
CA ALA A 62 5.77 -9.45 8.02
C ALA A 62 7.13 -9.19 7.35
N THR A 63 7.24 -8.11 6.57
CA THR A 63 8.48 -7.73 5.88
C THR A 63 9.62 -7.52 6.88
N ASP A 64 9.37 -6.77 7.97
CA ASP A 64 10.33 -6.53 9.07
C ASP A 64 10.80 -7.84 9.73
N LEU A 65 9.96 -8.87 9.74
CA LEU A 65 10.25 -10.20 10.29
C LEU A 65 10.84 -11.16 9.25
N ASN A 66 11.24 -10.68 8.07
CA ASN A 66 11.68 -11.48 6.92
C ASN A 66 10.64 -12.55 6.50
N LYS A 67 9.36 -12.19 6.57
CA LYS A 67 8.23 -13.02 6.16
C LYS A 67 7.46 -12.28 5.07
N GLY A 68 7.21 -12.92 3.93
CA GLY A 68 6.42 -12.32 2.87
C GLY A 68 7.07 -12.52 1.51
N ASN A 69 6.26 -12.33 0.48
CA ASN A 69 6.68 -12.41 -0.91
C ASN A 69 6.10 -11.19 -1.62
N PHE A 70 6.95 -10.27 -2.06
CA PHE A 70 6.56 -9.08 -2.80
C PHE A 70 7.59 -8.77 -3.89
N LEU A 71 7.19 -7.94 -4.86
CA LEU A 71 8.06 -7.48 -5.93
C LEU A 71 8.09 -5.95 -5.92
N ASN A 72 9.26 -5.39 -5.61
CA ASN A 72 9.48 -3.96 -5.72
C ASN A 72 10.23 -3.64 -7.03
N ILE A 73 9.67 -2.76 -7.86
CA ILE A 73 10.26 -2.32 -9.12
C ILE A 73 10.50 -0.82 -9.07
N THR A 74 11.77 -0.41 -9.13
CA THR A 74 12.14 1.00 -9.25
C THR A 74 12.54 1.32 -10.70
N PHE A 75 11.88 2.30 -11.31
CA PHE A 75 12.23 2.76 -12.65
C PHE A 75 13.29 3.87 -12.59
N LEU A 76 14.37 3.71 -13.36
CA LEU A 76 15.37 4.75 -13.55
C LEU A 76 15.06 5.53 -14.83
N VAL A 77 14.82 6.83 -14.72
CA VAL A 77 14.63 7.69 -15.90
C VAL A 77 15.99 8.13 -16.44
N GLN A 78 16.32 7.74 -17.67
CA GLN A 78 17.41 8.37 -18.42
C GLN A 78 16.91 9.64 -19.11
N LYS A 79 17.57 10.78 -18.86
CA LYS A 79 17.30 12.03 -19.59
C LYS A 79 17.52 11.80 -21.08
N LYS A 80 16.48 11.99 -21.88
CA LYS A 80 16.55 11.96 -23.34
C LYS A 80 17.28 13.23 -23.82
N GLN A 81 18.36 13.08 -24.59
CA GLN A 81 18.97 14.20 -25.29
C GLN A 81 18.02 14.68 -26.40
N VAL A 82 17.52 15.90 -26.29
CA VAL A 82 16.62 16.52 -27.28
C VAL A 82 17.45 17.41 -28.19
N TRP A 83 17.59 17.03 -29.46
CA TRP A 83 18.19 17.90 -30.48
C TRP A 83 17.19 18.96 -30.94
N HIS A 84 17.47 20.24 -30.70
CA HIS A 84 16.69 21.35 -31.27
C HIS A 84 17.12 21.63 -32.71
N ARG A 85 16.24 21.34 -33.69
CA ARG A 85 16.41 21.83 -35.07
C ARG A 85 15.99 23.31 -35.14
N ARG A 86 16.94 24.22 -35.32
CA ARG A 86 16.64 25.61 -35.71
C ARG A 86 16.11 25.63 -37.15
N LYS A 87 14.91 26.19 -37.38
CA LYS A 87 14.43 26.56 -38.72
C LYS A 87 14.80 28.03 -38.98
N SER A 88 15.64 28.28 -39.97
CA SER A 88 15.83 29.63 -40.54
C SER A 88 14.83 29.85 -41.66
N TYR A 89 14.07 30.93 -41.60
CA TYR A 89 13.16 31.37 -42.66
C TYR A 89 13.88 32.36 -43.58
N TYR A 90 13.88 32.13 -44.89
CA TYR A 90 14.33 33.10 -45.90
C TYR A 90 13.13 33.85 -46.46
N THR A 91 13.14 35.19 -46.39
CA THR A 91 12.14 36.04 -47.04
C THR A 91 12.64 36.46 -48.42
N HIS A 92 11.94 36.08 -49.49
CA HIS A 92 12.19 36.62 -50.83
C HIS A 92 11.46 37.96 -50.98
N ARG A 93 12.20 39.06 -51.20
CA ARG A 93 11.63 40.32 -51.71
C ARG A 93 11.47 40.20 -53.23
N LYS A 94 10.24 40.33 -53.73
CA LYS A 94 9.97 40.54 -55.17
C LYS A 94 10.29 41.99 -55.54
N ARG A 95 10.91 42.16 -56.71
CA ARG A 95 10.96 43.42 -57.45
C ARG A 95 9.61 43.73 -58.06
#